data_AF-A0A4U8UVT7-F1
#
_entry.id   AF-A0A4U8UVT7-F1
#
_cell.length_a   1.000
_cell.length_b   1.000
_cell.length_c   1.000
_cell.angle_alpha   90.00
_cell.angle_beta   90.00
_cell.angle_gamma   90.00
#
_symmetry.space_group_name_H-M   'P 1'
#
loop_
_entity.id
_entity.type
_entity.pdbx_description
1 polymer ?
#
loop_
_entity_poly.entity_id
_entity_poly.type
_entity_poly.pdbx_seq_one_letter_code
_entity_poly.pdbx_strand_id
1 'polypeptide(L)'
;MKLSRDYPHAAGFMYDRYNTEVTTHLNPNKFSLSSLIDSSEIRDEWEDGKSVYNPERVFTAWIHWPGLTHQPGYKMQLVSSEQNIMVHMRKWKMVSHINVISMRGSRSDFIANGLPLTHFQGPPDAQSSTKKKLKSKPHSAFDLRIRDIISPEKTRLLQLEFNRTFAQTREFQNLPIKVRYYPLIADCYQKIFYDKSKQPDSCPGPVNCFLPPMPDVKCSIAKGNFVYNKVNDGLFVHYPAKSRFIVHSDGCDMLP
;
A
#
# COMPACT_ATOMS: atom_id res chain seq x y z
N MET A 1 -1.79 7.53 24.26
CA MET A 1 -0.85 7.45 23.12
C MET A 1 0.35 8.36 23.45
N LYS A 2 1.59 7.83 23.50
CA LYS A 2 2.76 8.57 24.01
C LYS A 2 3.11 9.81 23.17
N LEU A 3 3.05 9.68 21.84
CA LEU A 3 3.38 10.76 20.89
C LEU A 3 2.47 11.99 21.01
N SER A 4 1.16 11.83 21.17
CA SER A 4 0.25 12.97 21.32
C SER A 4 0.46 13.76 22.61
N ARG A 5 1.00 13.10 23.65
CA ARG A 5 1.39 13.76 24.90
C ARG A 5 2.72 14.50 24.76
N ASP A 6 3.68 13.87 24.08
CA ASP A 6 5.02 14.44 23.88
C ASP A 6 4.98 15.61 22.86
N TYR A 7 4.00 15.61 21.96
CA TYR A 7 3.78 16.67 20.96
C TYR A 7 2.33 17.20 21.01
N PRO A 8 1.96 17.99 22.04
CA PRO A 8 0.58 18.41 22.27
C PRO A 8 0.02 19.34 21.18
N HIS A 9 0.88 19.95 20.36
CA HIS A 9 0.52 20.81 19.22
C HIS A 9 0.65 20.12 17.85
N ALA A 10 0.90 18.81 17.80
CA ALA A 10 0.94 18.11 16.53
C ALA A 10 -0.44 18.14 15.83
N ALA A 11 -0.48 18.55 14.57
CA ALA A 11 -1.64 18.40 13.69
C ALA A 11 -1.83 16.94 13.26
N GLY A 12 -0.74 16.19 13.26
CA GLY A 12 -0.67 14.78 12.91
C GLY A 12 0.77 14.29 12.98
N PHE A 13 0.94 12.99 12.78
CA PHE A 13 2.22 12.31 12.81
C PHE A 13 2.49 11.68 11.46
N MET A 14 3.65 11.98 10.88
CA MET A 14 4.16 11.34 9.67
C MET A 14 5.16 10.25 10.06
N TYR A 15 5.05 9.10 9.44
CA TYR A 15 5.89 7.95 9.69
C TYR A 15 6.57 7.54 8.40
N ASP A 16 7.86 7.22 8.50
CA ASP A 16 8.55 6.51 7.43
C ASP A 16 7.88 5.15 7.21
N ARG A 17 7.67 4.83 5.93
CA ARG A 17 7.05 3.60 5.50
C ARG A 17 8.09 2.73 4.82
N TYR A 18 8.22 1.51 5.30
CA TYR A 18 9.14 0.52 4.77
C TYR A 18 8.39 -0.69 4.21
N ASN A 19 8.87 -1.19 3.09
CA ASN A 19 8.30 -2.39 2.49
C ASN A 19 8.62 -3.63 3.31
N THR A 20 7.63 -4.50 3.45
CA THR A 20 7.79 -5.85 3.96
C THR A 20 7.71 -6.81 2.79
N GLU A 21 8.69 -7.70 2.71
CA GLU A 21 8.68 -8.82 1.81
C GLU A 21 8.20 -10.07 2.54
N VAL A 22 7.25 -10.77 1.95
CA VAL A 22 6.67 -12.01 2.47
C VAL A 22 6.85 -13.13 1.46
N THR A 23 6.94 -14.37 1.93
CA THR A 23 6.98 -15.55 1.06
C THR A 23 5.71 -16.37 1.23
N THR A 24 5.08 -16.75 0.13
CA THR A 24 3.90 -17.63 0.14
C THR A 24 3.88 -18.55 -1.07
N HIS A 25 2.95 -19.48 -1.12
CA HIS A 25 2.87 -20.49 -2.16
C HIS A 25 1.90 -20.08 -3.29
N LEU A 26 2.21 -20.40 -4.55
CA LEU A 26 1.31 -20.15 -5.68
C LEU A 26 0.00 -20.94 -5.59
N ASN A 27 0.09 -22.19 -5.13
CA ASN A 27 -1.09 -23.00 -4.82
C ASN A 27 -1.79 -22.47 -3.54
N PRO A 28 -3.04 -21.97 -3.63
CA PRO A 28 -3.78 -21.46 -2.48
C PRO A 28 -4.01 -22.49 -1.38
N ASN A 29 -4.11 -23.78 -1.72
CA ASN A 29 -4.28 -24.87 -0.74
C ASN A 29 -3.05 -25.07 0.15
N LYS A 30 -1.93 -24.42 -0.19
CA LYS A 30 -0.68 -24.43 0.58
C LYS A 30 -0.44 -23.11 1.29
N PHE A 31 -1.38 -22.18 1.23
CA PHE A 31 -1.29 -20.93 1.96
C PHE A 31 -1.28 -21.22 3.47
N SER A 32 -0.34 -20.57 4.18
CA SER A 32 -0.29 -20.57 5.63
C SER A 32 -0.03 -19.15 6.10
N LEU A 33 -0.95 -18.62 6.91
CA LEU A 33 -0.79 -17.32 7.55
C LEU A 33 0.40 -17.32 8.52
N SER A 34 0.64 -18.43 9.24
CA SER A 34 1.81 -18.55 10.10
C SER A 34 3.11 -18.49 9.31
N SER A 35 3.23 -19.25 8.22
CA SER A 35 4.43 -19.19 7.36
C SER A 35 4.62 -17.81 6.70
N LEU A 36 3.53 -17.12 6.38
CA LEU A 36 3.58 -15.75 5.86
C LEU A 36 4.12 -14.76 6.92
N ILE A 37 3.63 -14.83 8.15
CA ILE A 37 4.14 -14.02 9.28
C ILE A 37 5.61 -14.33 9.55
N ASP A 38 5.98 -15.62 9.56
CA ASP A 38 7.34 -16.08 9.85
C ASP A 38 8.36 -15.64 8.80
N SER A 39 7.94 -15.58 7.53
CA SER A 39 8.76 -15.16 6.39
C SER A 39 8.77 -13.65 6.14
N SER A 40 8.00 -12.87 6.92
CA SER A 40 7.87 -11.43 6.72
C SER A 40 9.13 -10.67 7.17
N GLU A 41 9.86 -10.13 6.21
CA GLU A 41 11.09 -9.36 6.42
C GLU A 41 10.88 -7.90 6.04
N ILE A 42 11.19 -6.98 6.96
CA ILE A 42 11.20 -5.54 6.68
C ILE A 42 12.45 -5.23 5.85
N ARG A 43 12.27 -4.59 4.70
CA ARG A 43 13.34 -4.14 3.82
C ARG A 43 13.60 -2.66 4.06
N ASP A 44 14.86 -2.26 4.01
CA ASP A 44 15.27 -0.85 3.97
C ASP A 44 14.99 -0.26 2.58
N GLU A 45 13.72 -0.27 2.23
CA GLU A 45 13.19 0.29 1.01
C GLU A 45 12.07 1.24 1.41
N TRP A 46 12.47 2.51 1.55
CA TRP A 46 11.57 3.60 1.85
C TRP A 46 10.58 3.82 0.70
N GLU A 47 9.31 3.95 1.04
CA GLU A 47 8.27 4.49 0.16
C GLU A 47 7.69 5.77 0.74
N ASP A 48 6.80 6.43 -0.01
CA ASP A 48 6.04 7.59 0.49
C ASP A 48 5.48 7.31 1.88
N GLY A 49 5.78 8.20 2.82
CA GLY A 49 5.39 8.08 4.22
C GLY A 49 3.87 8.01 4.40
N LYS A 50 3.46 7.66 5.61
CA LYS A 50 2.05 7.58 5.99
C LYS A 50 1.79 8.47 7.19
N SER A 51 0.58 9.04 7.21
CA SER A 51 0.22 10.06 8.18
C SER A 51 -1.00 9.64 8.99
N VAL A 52 -0.98 9.95 10.28
CA VAL A 52 -2.15 9.90 11.17
C VAL A 52 -2.47 11.33 11.59
N TYR A 53 -3.70 11.77 11.35
CA TYR A 53 -4.11 13.16 11.55
C TYR A 53 -4.99 13.33 12.79
N ASN A 54 -4.88 14.48 13.45
CA ASN A 54 -5.94 14.98 14.33
C ASN A 54 -6.91 15.82 13.48
N PRO A 55 -8.16 15.35 13.26
CA PRO A 55 -9.10 16.02 12.38
C PRO A 55 -9.49 17.43 12.86
N GLU A 56 -9.37 17.73 14.15
CA GLU A 56 -9.65 19.07 14.70
C GLU A 56 -8.56 20.11 14.39
N ARG A 57 -7.49 19.71 13.69
CA ARG A 57 -6.29 20.55 13.46
C ARG A 57 -5.90 20.64 12.00
N VAL A 58 -6.59 19.95 11.10
CA VAL A 58 -6.29 19.90 9.66
C VAL A 58 -7.52 20.18 8.81
N PHE A 59 -7.34 20.97 7.74
CA PHE A 59 -8.35 21.18 6.70
C PHE A 59 -8.45 19.98 5.75
N THR A 60 -7.33 19.30 5.50
CA THR A 60 -7.24 18.24 4.50
C THR A 60 -6.36 17.10 5.00
N ALA A 61 -6.61 15.89 4.48
CA ALA A 61 -5.75 14.74 4.67
C ALA A 61 -5.42 14.15 3.29
N TRP A 62 -4.14 13.97 3.02
CA TRP A 62 -3.65 13.32 1.80
C TRP A 62 -2.91 12.03 2.15
N ILE A 63 -2.98 11.05 1.24
CA ILE A 63 -2.42 9.70 1.46
C ILE A 63 -0.88 9.73 1.52
N HIS A 64 -0.24 10.67 0.82
CA HIS A 64 1.22 10.75 0.67
C HIS A 64 1.80 12.14 0.99
N TRP A 65 0.95 13.15 1.19
CA TRP A 65 1.36 14.54 1.43
C TRP A 65 0.86 15.01 2.79
N PRO A 66 1.58 15.92 3.47
CA PRO A 66 1.10 16.50 4.72
C PRO A 66 -0.20 17.27 4.48
N GLY A 67 -1.18 17.03 5.35
CA GLY A 67 -2.42 17.80 5.41
C GLY A 67 -2.19 19.27 5.73
N LEU A 68 -3.04 20.14 5.19
CA LEU A 68 -3.03 21.57 5.52
C LEU A 68 -3.60 21.77 6.94
N THR A 69 -2.97 22.60 7.77
CA THR A 69 -3.36 22.80 9.17
C THR A 69 -4.23 24.04 9.36
N HIS A 70 -5.10 24.03 10.38
CA HIS A 70 -6.01 25.16 10.67
C HIS A 70 -5.30 26.42 11.16
N GLN A 71 -4.15 26.26 11.82
CA GLN A 71 -3.44 27.32 12.50
C GLN A 71 -1.93 27.13 12.34
N PRO A 72 -1.13 28.22 12.26
CA PRO A 72 0.33 28.15 12.16
C PRO A 72 1.01 27.39 13.31
N GLY A 73 0.36 27.33 14.49
CA GLY A 73 0.86 26.62 15.66
C GLY A 73 0.72 25.09 15.57
N TYR A 74 -0.14 24.58 14.70
CA TYR A 74 -0.29 23.15 14.46
C TYR A 74 0.60 22.71 13.30
N LYS A 75 1.43 21.70 13.54
CA LYS A 75 2.39 21.18 12.56
C LYS A 75 2.32 19.66 12.45
N MET A 76 2.59 19.16 11.26
CA MET A 76 2.84 17.73 11.08
C MET A 76 4.18 17.37 11.73
N GLN A 77 4.18 16.37 12.60
CA GLN A 77 5.37 15.90 13.29
C GLN A 77 5.91 14.65 12.59
N LEU A 78 7.14 14.70 12.09
CA LEU A 78 7.83 13.51 11.63
C LEU A 78 8.23 12.67 12.85
N VAL A 79 7.87 11.40 12.82
CA VAL A 79 8.26 10.40 13.83
C VAL A 79 9.51 9.71 13.33
N SER A 80 10.58 9.78 14.14
CA SER A 80 11.84 9.11 13.80
C SER A 80 11.63 7.60 13.67
N SER A 81 12.31 6.98 12.71
CA SER A 81 12.32 5.52 12.53
C SER A 81 12.90 4.77 13.72
N GLU A 82 13.69 5.43 14.58
CA GLU A 82 14.13 4.89 15.87
C GLU A 82 13.01 4.81 16.91
N GLN A 83 11.95 5.61 16.74
CA GLN A 83 10.80 5.64 17.64
C GLN A 83 9.66 4.75 17.13
N ASN A 84 9.34 4.85 15.84
CA ASN A 84 8.28 4.10 15.22
C ASN A 84 8.40 4.11 13.69
N ILE A 85 7.95 3.04 13.05
CA ILE A 85 7.89 2.91 11.59
C ILE A 85 6.54 2.34 11.16
N MET A 86 6.15 2.59 9.91
CA MET A 86 5.04 1.88 9.29
C MET A 86 5.56 0.79 8.36
N VAL A 87 5.03 -0.42 8.52
CA VAL A 87 5.34 -1.56 7.65
C VAL A 87 4.28 -1.72 6.56
N HIS A 88 4.72 -1.96 5.33
CA HIS A 88 3.85 -2.11 4.17
C HIS A 88 4.05 -3.49 3.52
N MET A 89 3.09 -4.39 3.68
CA MET A 89 3.14 -5.75 3.14
C MET A 89 2.90 -5.78 1.63
N ARG A 90 3.86 -5.27 0.86
CA ARG A 90 3.74 -5.02 -0.58
C ARG A 90 4.43 -6.08 -1.44
N LYS A 91 5.53 -6.67 -0.98
CA LYS A 91 6.35 -7.57 -1.81
C LYS A 91 6.04 -9.02 -1.49
N TRP A 92 5.58 -9.77 -2.48
CA TRP A 92 5.17 -11.16 -2.32
C TRP A 92 6.06 -12.06 -3.18
N LYS A 93 6.87 -12.89 -2.54
CA LYS A 93 7.61 -13.97 -3.20
C LYS A 93 6.72 -15.20 -3.25
N MET A 94 6.39 -15.63 -4.46
CA MET A 94 5.53 -16.79 -4.67
C MET A 94 6.40 -18.00 -5.02
N VAL A 95 6.33 -19.06 -4.21
CA VAL A 95 7.05 -20.30 -4.48
C VAL A 95 6.15 -21.31 -5.21
N SER A 96 6.71 -21.94 -6.26
CA SER A 96 6.20 -23.18 -6.84
C SER A 96 7.18 -24.31 -6.56
N HIS A 97 6.73 -25.56 -6.69
CA HIS A 97 7.53 -26.76 -6.40
C HIS A 97 8.90 -26.85 -7.09
N ILE A 98 9.22 -25.99 -8.07
CA ILE A 98 10.51 -26.02 -8.77
C ILE A 98 11.13 -24.61 -8.97
N ASN A 99 10.43 -23.48 -8.75
CA ASN A 99 11.00 -22.14 -8.93
C ASN A 99 10.36 -21.09 -8.01
N VAL A 100 11.16 -20.15 -7.49
CA VAL A 100 10.72 -18.93 -6.81
C VAL A 100 10.35 -17.88 -7.86
N ILE A 101 9.07 -17.52 -7.94
CA ILE A 101 8.57 -16.42 -8.77
C ILE A 101 8.36 -15.22 -7.87
N SER A 102 9.22 -14.21 -7.99
CA SER A 102 9.05 -12.95 -7.27
C SER A 102 7.91 -12.14 -7.90
N MET A 103 6.79 -11.98 -7.20
CA MET A 103 5.74 -11.04 -7.60
C MET A 103 5.95 -9.74 -6.81
N ARG A 104 6.75 -8.84 -7.38
CA ARG A 104 6.86 -7.47 -6.86
C ARG A 104 5.53 -6.75 -7.09
N GLY A 105 4.85 -6.35 -6.02
CA GLY A 105 3.77 -5.36 -6.11
C GLY A 105 4.36 -4.01 -6.51
N SER A 106 4.57 -3.78 -7.82
CA SER A 106 5.13 -2.61 -8.53
C SER A 106 6.35 -1.92 -7.88
N ARG A 107 7.52 -1.80 -8.49
CA ARG A 107 7.88 -1.51 -9.88
C ARG A 107 8.94 -2.50 -10.35
N SER A 108 8.87 -2.86 -11.64
CA SER A 108 9.89 -3.59 -12.41
C SER A 108 10.30 -4.96 -11.86
N ASP A 109 9.92 -6.02 -12.60
CA ASP A 109 10.85 -7.08 -13.06
C ASP A 109 10.04 -8.14 -13.85
N PHE A 110 9.63 -7.78 -15.06
CA PHE A 110 9.69 -8.71 -16.20
C PHE A 110 10.92 -8.29 -16.99
N ILE A 111 11.86 -9.23 -17.15
CA ILE A 111 13.25 -9.00 -17.55
C ILE A 111 13.37 -8.21 -18.87
N ALA A 112 14.15 -7.12 -18.85
CA ALA A 112 14.88 -6.64 -20.02
C ALA A 112 16.13 -5.88 -19.55
N ASN A 113 17.29 -6.53 -19.72
CA ASN A 113 18.66 -6.02 -19.85
C ASN A 113 19.15 -4.89 -18.94
N GLY A 114 20.24 -5.19 -18.24
CA GLY A 114 20.75 -4.43 -17.12
C GLY A 114 21.20 -3.01 -17.43
N LEU A 115 21.08 -2.19 -16.40
CA LEU A 115 21.93 -1.04 -16.04
C LEU A 115 21.66 -0.75 -14.55
N PRO A 116 22.67 -0.37 -13.75
CA PRO A 116 22.51 -0.18 -12.31
C PRO A 116 21.78 1.14 -12.02
N LEU A 117 20.74 1.09 -11.18
CA LEU A 117 20.06 2.28 -10.67
C LEU A 117 20.96 2.99 -9.66
N THR A 118 21.40 4.18 -10.02
CA THR A 118 22.10 5.13 -9.13
C THR A 118 21.18 5.56 -7.98
N HIS A 119 21.70 5.47 -6.75
CA HIS A 119 21.10 6.01 -5.53
C HIS A 119 20.68 7.47 -5.68
N PHE A 120 19.47 7.80 -5.22
CA PHE A 120 19.09 9.18 -4.96
C PHE A 120 19.25 9.44 -3.46
N GLN A 121 20.23 10.27 -3.10
CA GLN A 121 20.37 10.84 -1.77
C GLN A 121 19.25 11.88 -1.56
N GLY A 122 18.62 11.85 -0.38
CA GLY A 122 17.68 12.87 0.05
C GLY A 122 18.29 14.28 0.09
N PRO A 123 17.48 15.31 0.29
CA PRO A 123 17.93 16.69 0.30
C PRO A 123 19.01 16.90 1.38
N PRO A 124 19.99 17.79 1.15
CA PRO A 124 21.09 18.01 2.09
C PRO A 124 20.58 18.63 3.38
N ASP A 125 20.74 17.91 4.49
CA ASP A 125 20.53 18.43 5.83
C ASP A 125 21.40 19.66 6.07
N ALA A 126 20.79 20.68 6.66
CA ALA A 126 21.47 21.85 7.18
C ALA A 126 22.57 21.42 8.15
N GLN A 127 23.77 21.98 7.94
CA GLN A 127 24.98 21.71 8.70
C GLN A 127 24.77 21.88 10.21
N SER A 128 25.27 20.92 11.00
CA SER A 128 25.82 21.23 12.32
C SER A 128 26.98 20.29 12.63
N SER A 129 28.17 20.89 12.68
CA SER A 129 29.42 20.28 13.09
C SER A 129 29.42 19.94 14.58
N THR A 130 29.78 18.71 14.99
CA THR A 130 30.96 18.42 15.84
C THR A 130 31.00 16.96 16.37
N LYS A 131 32.18 16.35 16.19
CA LYS A 131 32.90 15.31 16.96
C LYS A 131 32.15 14.12 17.62
N LYS A 132 32.57 12.94 17.13
CA LYS A 132 32.46 11.56 17.67
C LYS A 132 32.29 11.41 19.19
N LYS A 133 31.30 10.60 19.57
CA LYS A 133 31.41 9.61 20.66
C LYS A 133 30.87 8.26 20.19
N LEU A 134 31.70 7.23 20.35
CA LEU A 134 31.37 5.83 20.12
C LEU A 134 30.16 5.47 21.01
N LYS A 135 29.01 5.21 20.41
CA LYS A 135 27.84 4.65 21.08
C LYS A 135 27.43 3.39 20.33
N SER A 136 27.11 2.35 21.09
CA SER A 136 26.56 1.07 20.65
C SER A 136 25.64 1.25 19.45
N LYS A 137 25.87 0.51 18.36
CA LYS A 137 24.98 0.52 17.19
C LYS A 137 23.55 0.27 17.69
N PRO A 138 22.61 1.21 17.51
CA PRO A 138 21.21 0.90 17.77
C PRO A 138 20.81 -0.25 16.83
N HIS A 139 20.10 -1.25 17.35
CA HIS A 139 19.48 -2.26 16.49
C HIS A 139 18.68 -1.51 15.43
N SER A 140 18.98 -1.80 14.17
CA SER A 140 18.30 -1.13 13.09
C SER A 140 16.85 -1.61 13.07
N ALA A 141 15.88 -0.73 12.78
CA ALA A 141 14.48 -1.14 12.63
C ALA A 141 14.30 -2.27 11.58
N PHE A 142 15.31 -2.47 10.72
CA PHE A 142 15.40 -3.52 9.70
C PHE A 142 15.85 -4.89 10.23
N ASP A 143 16.33 -4.99 11.46
CA ASP A 143 16.65 -6.27 12.11
C ASP A 143 15.37 -6.94 12.67
N LEU A 144 14.29 -6.17 12.83
CA LEU A 144 13.00 -6.66 13.33
C LEU A 144 12.21 -7.38 12.23
N ARG A 145 11.76 -8.59 12.54
CA ARG A 145 10.81 -9.35 11.72
C ARG A 145 9.43 -9.27 12.33
N ILE A 146 8.38 -9.46 11.53
CA ILE A 146 7.00 -9.44 12.05
C ILE A 146 6.79 -10.52 13.12
N ARG A 147 7.43 -11.68 12.97
CA ARG A 147 7.43 -12.75 13.99
C ARG A 147 8.05 -12.35 15.33
N ASP A 148 8.88 -11.31 15.37
CA ASP A 148 9.48 -10.82 16.62
C ASP A 148 8.49 -9.93 17.40
N ILE A 149 7.44 -9.44 16.71
CA ILE A 149 6.37 -8.58 17.26
C ILE A 149 5.16 -9.43 17.69
N ILE A 150 4.88 -10.53 16.98
CA ILE A 150 3.76 -11.42 17.23
C ILE A 150 4.29 -12.72 17.86
N SER A 151 3.87 -13.02 19.09
CA SER A 151 4.32 -14.23 19.77
C SER A 151 3.93 -15.51 19.00
N PRO A 152 4.74 -16.59 19.09
CA PRO A 152 4.42 -17.86 18.42
C PRO A 152 3.01 -18.38 18.73
N GLU A 153 2.56 -18.23 19.99
CA GLU A 153 1.21 -18.63 20.38
C GLU A 153 0.12 -17.79 19.70
N LYS A 154 0.31 -16.47 19.58
CA LYS A 154 -0.62 -15.61 18.82
C LYS A 154 -0.64 -15.98 17.34
N THR A 155 0.51 -16.25 16.75
CA THR A 155 0.62 -16.71 15.35
C THR A 155 -0.14 -18.01 15.12
N ARG A 156 -0.04 -18.97 16.06
CA ARG A 156 -0.80 -20.22 16.04
C ARG A 156 -2.32 -19.98 16.10
N LEU A 157 -2.77 -19.11 17.00
CA LEU A 157 -4.19 -18.74 17.12
C LEU A 157 -4.71 -18.05 15.85
N LEU A 158 -3.93 -17.15 15.25
CA LEU A 158 -4.27 -16.51 13.98
C LEU A 158 -4.41 -17.54 12.85
N GLN A 159 -3.52 -18.52 12.78
CA GLN A 159 -3.59 -19.60 11.79
C GLN A 159 -4.84 -20.47 11.98
N LEU A 160 -5.22 -20.79 13.23
CA LEU A 160 -6.44 -21.53 13.53
C LEU A 160 -7.69 -20.78 13.09
N GLU A 161 -7.77 -19.49 13.42
CA GLU A 161 -8.92 -18.65 13.05
C GLU A 161 -9.00 -18.44 11.52
N PHE A 162 -7.84 -18.29 10.86
CA PHE A 162 -7.78 -18.27 9.41
C PHE A 162 -8.35 -19.56 8.80
N ASN A 163 -7.93 -20.73 9.29
CA ASN A 163 -8.43 -22.01 8.78
C ASN A 163 -9.94 -22.17 8.99
N ARG A 164 -10.43 -21.75 10.17
CA ARG A 164 -11.87 -21.75 10.48
C ARG A 164 -12.64 -20.87 9.50
N THR A 165 -12.19 -19.62 9.31
CA THR A 165 -12.83 -18.66 8.39
C THR A 165 -12.79 -19.18 6.95
N PHE A 166 -11.65 -19.70 6.51
CA PHE A 166 -11.48 -20.25 5.18
C PHE A 166 -12.43 -21.43 4.91
N ALA A 167 -12.55 -22.36 5.87
CA ALA A 167 -13.44 -23.50 5.75
C ALA A 167 -14.93 -23.11 5.73
N GLN A 168 -15.30 -22.00 6.36
CA GLN A 168 -16.69 -21.53 6.45
C GLN A 168 -17.12 -20.63 5.28
N THR A 169 -16.16 -20.05 4.55
CA THR A 169 -16.42 -19.08 3.48
C THR A 169 -16.50 -19.78 2.12
N ARG A 170 -17.73 -20.05 1.66
CA ARG A 170 -17.98 -20.78 0.40
C ARG A 170 -17.49 -20.02 -0.83
N GLU A 171 -17.46 -18.70 -0.76
CA GLU A 171 -17.04 -17.81 -1.84
C GLU A 171 -15.60 -18.09 -2.27
N PHE A 172 -14.74 -18.54 -1.34
CA PHE A 172 -13.36 -18.92 -1.67
C PHE A 172 -13.27 -20.11 -2.64
N GLN A 173 -14.28 -20.99 -2.65
CA GLN A 173 -14.34 -22.11 -3.60
C GLN A 173 -14.61 -21.64 -5.03
N ASN A 174 -15.21 -20.45 -5.18
CA ASN A 174 -15.57 -19.86 -6.46
C ASN A 174 -14.56 -18.82 -6.94
N LEU A 175 -13.45 -18.61 -6.20
CA LEU A 175 -12.44 -17.65 -6.62
C LEU A 175 -11.78 -18.11 -7.93
N PRO A 176 -11.57 -17.19 -8.89
CA PRO A 176 -10.93 -17.53 -10.15
C PRO A 176 -9.48 -17.96 -9.91
N ILE A 177 -9.12 -19.14 -10.41
CA ILE A 177 -7.74 -19.68 -10.37
C ILE A 177 -6.80 -18.95 -11.36
N LYS A 178 -7.35 -18.17 -12.28
CA LYS A 178 -6.61 -17.38 -13.28
C LYS A 178 -7.02 -15.93 -13.19
N VAL A 179 -6.05 -15.05 -12.95
CA VAL A 179 -6.27 -13.61 -12.99
C VAL A 179 -6.27 -13.14 -14.45
N ARG A 180 -7.36 -12.50 -14.90
CA ARG A 180 -7.57 -12.16 -16.32
C ARG A 180 -7.25 -10.69 -16.63
N TYR A 181 -7.82 -9.75 -15.87
CA TYR A 181 -7.69 -8.32 -16.13
C TYR A 181 -6.47 -7.66 -15.50
N TYR A 182 -5.97 -8.18 -14.38
CA TYR A 182 -4.90 -7.52 -13.62
C TYR A 182 -3.63 -7.23 -14.44
N PRO A 183 -3.09 -8.16 -15.26
CA PRO A 183 -1.90 -7.85 -16.07
C PRO A 183 -2.13 -6.68 -17.03
N LEU A 184 -3.30 -6.62 -17.67
CA LEU A 184 -3.67 -5.55 -18.60
C LEU A 184 -3.80 -4.19 -17.89
N ILE A 185 -4.42 -4.18 -16.72
CA ILE A 185 -4.55 -2.97 -15.88
C ILE A 185 -3.17 -2.53 -15.40
N ALA A 186 -2.33 -3.45 -14.93
CA ALA A 186 -0.99 -3.14 -14.44
C ALA A 186 -0.11 -2.53 -15.55
N ASP A 187 -0.12 -3.12 -16.74
CA ASP A 187 0.61 -2.61 -17.91
C ASP A 187 0.12 -1.21 -18.32
N CYS A 188 -1.18 -0.98 -18.28
CA CYS A 188 -1.76 0.33 -18.53
C CYS A 188 -1.31 1.36 -17.48
N TYR A 189 -1.44 1.04 -16.19
CA TYR A 189 -1.02 1.94 -15.11
C TYR A 189 0.48 2.27 -15.19
N GLN A 190 1.30 1.29 -15.58
CA GLN A 190 2.73 1.51 -15.77
C GLN A 190 3.01 2.53 -16.89
N LYS A 191 2.24 2.49 -17.98
CA LYS A 191 2.37 3.44 -19.11
C LYS A 191 1.89 4.86 -18.76
N ILE A 192 0.83 4.98 -17.96
CA ILE A 192 0.19 6.27 -17.70
C ILE A 192 0.78 6.96 -16.45
N PHE A 193 1.15 6.21 -15.40
CA PHE A 193 1.38 6.78 -14.07
C PHE A 193 2.75 6.54 -13.47
N TYR A 194 3.34 5.36 -13.70
CA TYR A 194 4.58 4.98 -13.02
C TYR A 194 5.84 5.27 -13.83
N ASP A 195 5.73 6.00 -14.93
CA ASP A 195 6.87 6.63 -15.60
C ASP A 195 7.15 7.98 -14.92
N LYS A 196 8.39 8.17 -14.46
CA LYS A 196 8.84 9.37 -13.71
C LYS A 196 8.71 10.67 -14.52
N SER A 197 8.58 10.57 -15.84
CA SER A 197 8.42 11.72 -16.74
C SER A 197 6.98 12.23 -16.86
N LYS A 198 5.99 11.54 -16.29
CA LYS A 198 4.57 11.86 -16.48
C LYS A 198 4.05 12.85 -15.44
N GLN A 199 3.35 13.88 -15.89
CA GLN A 199 2.58 14.81 -15.07
C GLN A 199 1.12 14.82 -15.56
N PRO A 200 0.25 13.94 -15.04
CA PRO A 200 -1.13 13.87 -15.50
C PRO A 200 -1.95 15.06 -14.98
N ASP A 201 -2.73 15.69 -15.86
CA ASP A 201 -3.60 16.84 -15.54
C ASP A 201 -4.87 16.46 -14.75
N SER A 202 -5.16 15.16 -14.63
CA SER A 202 -6.30 14.63 -13.88
C SER A 202 -5.91 13.40 -13.08
N CYS A 203 -6.71 13.08 -12.05
CA CYS A 203 -6.45 11.93 -11.20
C CYS A 203 -6.42 10.64 -12.05
N PRO A 204 -5.29 9.90 -11.99
CA PRO A 204 -5.16 8.57 -12.56
C PRO A 204 -6.34 7.64 -12.26
N GLY A 205 -7.02 7.13 -13.29
CA GLY A 205 -8.10 6.17 -13.12
C GLY A 205 -8.01 4.98 -14.08
N PRO A 206 -8.55 3.81 -13.69
CA PRO A 206 -8.60 2.62 -14.56
C PRO A 206 -9.53 2.83 -15.76
N VAL A 207 -10.37 3.87 -15.72
CA VAL A 207 -11.20 4.34 -16.84
C VAL A 207 -10.37 4.75 -18.07
N ASN A 208 -9.09 5.07 -17.90
CA ASN A 208 -8.19 5.40 -19.00
C ASN A 208 -7.52 4.16 -19.62
N CYS A 209 -7.82 2.96 -19.11
CA CYS A 209 -7.26 1.71 -19.59
C CYS A 209 -8.26 1.00 -20.51
N PHE A 210 -7.81 0.65 -21.72
CA PHE A 210 -8.57 -0.25 -22.57
C PHE A 210 -8.55 -1.66 -21.96
N LEU A 211 -9.74 -2.19 -21.67
CA LEU A 211 -9.92 -3.57 -21.24
C LEU A 211 -10.63 -4.34 -22.36
N PRO A 212 -9.97 -5.31 -23.00
CA PRO A 212 -10.60 -6.05 -24.09
C PRO A 212 -11.81 -6.85 -23.58
N PRO A 213 -12.83 -7.03 -24.45
CA PRO A 213 -13.93 -7.94 -24.18
C PRO A 213 -13.42 -9.37 -23.90
N MET A 214 -14.08 -10.07 -22.99
CA MET A 214 -13.81 -11.47 -22.64
C MET A 214 -15.12 -12.24 -22.56
N PRO A 215 -15.53 -12.94 -23.64
CA PRO A 215 -16.83 -13.62 -23.73
C PRO A 215 -17.10 -14.67 -22.64
N ASP A 216 -16.04 -15.17 -22.00
CA ASP A 216 -16.10 -16.16 -20.92
C ASP A 216 -16.09 -15.52 -19.52
N VAL A 217 -16.10 -14.19 -19.42
CA VAL A 217 -16.04 -13.46 -18.15
C VAL A 217 -17.32 -12.66 -17.96
N LYS A 218 -18.12 -13.07 -16.98
CA LYS A 218 -19.24 -12.26 -16.49
C LYS A 218 -18.71 -11.23 -15.49
N CYS A 219 -19.09 -9.97 -15.67
CA CYS A 219 -18.63 -8.89 -14.80
C CYS A 219 -19.81 -8.11 -14.24
N SER A 220 -19.77 -7.82 -12.94
CA SER A 220 -20.69 -6.88 -12.30
C SER A 220 -20.02 -5.51 -12.20
N ILE A 221 -20.44 -4.59 -13.05
CA ILE A 221 -19.91 -3.22 -13.13
C ILE A 221 -20.80 -2.31 -12.29
N ALA A 222 -20.22 -1.64 -11.29
CA ALA A 222 -20.89 -0.58 -10.56
C ALA A 222 -20.91 0.70 -11.41
N LYS A 223 -22.09 1.09 -11.94
CA LYS A 223 -22.29 2.39 -12.59
C LYS A 223 -22.93 3.36 -11.60
N GLY A 224 -22.28 4.50 -11.39
CA GLY A 224 -22.75 5.54 -10.49
C GLY A 224 -22.81 6.90 -11.19
N ASN A 225 -23.90 7.63 -10.97
CA ASN A 225 -23.94 9.07 -11.25
C ASN A 225 -23.49 9.80 -9.99
N PHE A 226 -22.40 10.55 -10.08
CA PHE A 226 -21.90 11.34 -8.97
C PHE A 226 -22.43 12.75 -9.05
N VAL A 227 -22.88 13.27 -7.91
CA VAL A 227 -23.21 14.67 -7.71
C VAL A 227 -22.29 15.21 -6.61
N TYR A 228 -22.31 16.51 -6.40
CA TYR A 228 -21.57 17.11 -5.31
C TYR A 228 -22.43 18.13 -4.57
N ASN A 229 -22.18 18.26 -3.27
CA ASN A 229 -22.69 19.36 -2.46
C ASN A 229 -21.52 20.23 -2.03
N LYS A 230 -21.67 21.56 -2.17
CA LYS A 230 -20.74 22.51 -1.55
C LYS A 230 -21.10 22.60 -0.06
N VAL A 231 -20.19 22.16 0.80
CA VAL A 231 -20.40 22.16 2.27
C VAL A 231 -19.98 23.51 2.88
N ASN A 232 -18.91 24.11 2.35
CA ASN A 232 -18.46 25.47 2.66
C ASN A 232 -17.62 26.03 1.49
N ASP A 233 -17.04 27.22 1.65
CA ASP A 233 -16.11 27.78 0.66
C ASP A 233 -14.86 26.91 0.52
N GLY A 234 -14.74 26.24 -0.63
CA GLY A 234 -13.60 25.39 -0.97
C GLY A 234 -13.79 23.90 -0.70
N LEU A 235 -14.85 23.48 0.03
CA LEU A 235 -15.14 22.06 0.28
C LEU A 235 -16.34 21.57 -0.52
N PHE A 236 -16.07 20.63 -1.43
CA PHE A 236 -17.07 19.92 -2.21
C PHE A 236 -17.08 18.46 -1.78
N VAL A 237 -18.24 17.94 -1.37
CA VAL A 237 -18.42 16.53 -1.08
C VAL A 237 -19.09 15.87 -2.28
N HIS A 238 -18.35 15.01 -2.96
CA HIS A 238 -18.85 14.20 -4.08
C HIS A 238 -19.42 12.89 -3.55
N TYR A 239 -20.63 12.53 -3.99
CA TYR A 239 -21.28 11.29 -3.57
C TYR A 239 -22.13 10.71 -4.72
N PRO A 240 -22.34 9.39 -4.75
CA PRO A 240 -23.19 8.77 -5.75
C PRO A 240 -24.66 9.11 -5.48
N ALA A 241 -25.33 9.80 -6.42
CA ALA A 241 -26.77 10.06 -6.36
C ALA A 241 -27.59 8.83 -6.74
N LYS A 242 -27.09 8.04 -7.69
CA LYS A 242 -27.70 6.77 -8.12
C LYS A 242 -26.59 5.80 -8.47
N SER A 243 -26.54 4.67 -7.77
CA SER A 243 -25.64 3.56 -8.07
C SER A 243 -26.45 2.35 -8.51
N ARG A 244 -26.03 1.71 -9.59
CA ARG A 244 -26.58 0.43 -10.05
C ARG A 244 -25.46 -0.52 -10.43
N PHE A 245 -25.70 -1.81 -10.26
CA PHE A 245 -24.83 -2.84 -10.81
C PHE A 245 -25.39 -3.29 -12.15
N ILE A 246 -24.54 -3.33 -13.16
CA ILE A 246 -24.86 -3.86 -14.48
C ILE A 246 -24.01 -5.10 -14.68
N VAL A 247 -24.65 -6.20 -15.07
CA VAL A 247 -23.95 -7.44 -15.39
C VAL A 247 -23.68 -7.47 -16.88
N HIS A 248 -22.41 -7.54 -17.25
CA HIS A 248 -21.94 -7.79 -18.61
C HIS A 248 -21.55 -9.25 -18.74
N SER A 249 -21.82 -9.85 -19.90
CA SER A 249 -21.46 -11.24 -20.20
C SER A 249 -20.15 -11.37 -20.97
N ASP A 250 -19.56 -10.26 -21.39
CA ASP A 250 -18.42 -10.17 -22.31
C ASP A 250 -17.26 -9.37 -21.71
N GLY A 251 -17.09 -9.43 -20.39
CA GLY A 251 -15.98 -8.80 -19.69
C GLY A 251 -16.35 -7.59 -18.83
N CYS A 252 -15.31 -6.92 -18.31
CA CYS A 252 -15.40 -5.75 -17.43
C CYS A 252 -15.02 -4.46 -18.15
N ASP A 253 -15.33 -4.32 -19.44
CA ASP A 253 -14.99 -3.09 -20.15
C ASP A 253 -15.70 -1.89 -19.49
N MET A 254 -14.90 -0.86 -19.18
CA MET A 254 -15.31 0.35 -18.48
C MET A 254 -15.53 1.51 -19.46
N LEU A 255 -15.27 1.30 -20.75
CA LEU A 255 -15.52 2.31 -21.77
C LEU A 255 -17.04 2.57 -21.90
N PRO A 256 -17.43 3.84 -22.10
CA PRO A 256 -18.81 4.29 -22.04
C PRO A 256 -19.74 3.64 -23.07
#